data_AF-A0A970SZ55-F1
#
_entry.id   AF-A0A970SZ55-F1
#
_cell.length_a   1.000
_cell.length_b   1.000
_cell.length_c   1.000
_cell.angle_alpha   90.00
_cell.angle_beta   90.00
_cell.angle_gamma   90.00
#
_symmetry.space_group_name_H-M   'P 1'
#
loop_
_entity.id
_entity.type
_entity.pdbx_description
1 polymer ?
#
loop_
_entity_poly.entity_id
_entity_poly.type
_entity_poly.pdbx_seq_one_letter_code
_entity_poly.pdbx_strand_id
1 'polypeptide(L)'
;MTRSPRAATSPLIANPVSSRRPLIGLAALIVLGCAGSWPARGQEPGASQAVVTLESGERIVIRLLADDAPNTVSNFLGLVEARFYDGLTFHRVEDWVVQTGCPNGDGTGGPPWTITLETNDHSNVRGAVGMARVGEDPHSAGSQFYILKKDATHLDGSYAVFGQVVSGMEAVDALQQGAVVTSIRLAESMEAAESAEQAPAAAPAAEPTDEEGTDLAPIDATLLENAPYVNTGDLAQPPTDATNPGVRLTLASGGVIIFELRTEVAPVTCAHFARITASGYFSGVYFHRSDAMCIQGGDGATSGAERWSESVDLEISGLPFTQGSVGMARTQDPNSATSQFFFCKVDARHLDSGYANFGQVLQGMDLIMAMPTRELGDAGTPLAEDYRIERAELVRFAP
;
A
#
# COMPACT_ATOMS: atom_id res chain seq x y z
N MET A 1 -53.34 5.21 35.16
CA MET A 1 -54.38 5.24 34.13
C MET A 1 -54.45 3.86 33.45
N THR A 2 -55.62 3.23 33.54
CA THR A 2 -56.23 2.25 32.61
C THR A 2 -55.49 0.98 32.12
N ARG A 3 -56.01 -0.17 32.61
CA ARG A 3 -56.41 -1.46 31.96
C ARG A 3 -55.37 -2.46 31.39
N SER A 4 -55.22 -3.62 32.09
CA SER A 4 -55.68 -5.01 31.75
C SER A 4 -55.69 -5.52 30.29
N PRO A 5 -55.83 -6.86 30.02
CA PRO A 5 -55.33 -8.09 30.70
C PRO A 5 -54.98 -9.29 29.76
N ARG A 6 -54.53 -10.39 30.39
CA ARG A 6 -54.77 -11.85 30.14
C ARG A 6 -54.79 -12.45 28.71
N ALA A 7 -54.10 -13.60 28.60
CA ALA A 7 -54.65 -14.78 27.94
C ALA A 7 -54.22 -16.08 28.66
N ALA A 8 -55.19 -16.92 29.00
CA ALA A 8 -55.03 -18.33 29.33
C ALA A 8 -56.27 -19.04 28.77
N THR A 9 -56.07 -20.14 28.02
CA THR A 9 -56.75 -21.46 28.16
C THR A 9 -56.41 -22.36 26.96
N SER A 10 -55.93 -23.56 27.28
CA SER A 10 -55.71 -24.76 26.45
C SER A 10 -57.03 -25.57 26.28
N PRO A 11 -57.08 -26.87 25.87
CA PRO A 11 -56.53 -27.62 24.71
C PRO A 11 -57.52 -28.68 24.08
N LEU A 12 -56.96 -29.60 23.25
CA LEU A 12 -57.39 -30.98 22.88
C LEU A 12 -58.32 -31.12 21.64
N ILE A 13 -58.17 -32.10 20.73
CA ILE A 13 -58.19 -33.57 20.91
C ILE A 13 -57.56 -34.34 19.70
N ALA A 14 -56.75 -35.37 20.03
CA ALA A 14 -56.50 -36.73 19.49
C ALA A 14 -56.25 -37.11 17.99
N ASN A 15 -55.19 -37.92 17.84
CA ASN A 15 -54.80 -38.90 16.81
C ASN A 15 -55.66 -40.21 16.89
N PRO A 16 -55.65 -41.25 15.98
CA PRO A 16 -54.41 -41.91 15.48
C PRO A 16 -54.43 -42.80 14.17
N VAL A 17 -53.21 -43.24 13.76
CA VAL A 17 -52.76 -44.62 13.34
C VAL A 17 -52.79 -45.14 11.87
N SER A 18 -51.59 -45.62 11.44
CA SER A 18 -51.21 -46.78 10.57
C SER A 18 -51.42 -46.72 9.05
N SER A 19 -50.57 -47.29 8.17
CA SER A 19 -49.23 -47.90 8.21
C SER A 19 -48.83 -48.28 6.76
N ARG A 20 -47.53 -48.29 6.44
CA ARG A 20 -46.77 -49.40 5.79
C ARG A 20 -45.42 -48.90 5.22
N ARG A 21 -44.33 -49.51 5.68
CA ARG A 21 -42.96 -49.57 5.09
C ARG A 21 -42.74 -50.97 4.48
N PRO A 22 -41.76 -51.21 3.58
CA PRO A 22 -40.33 -51.49 3.94
C PRO A 22 -39.31 -50.75 3.01
N LEU A 23 -38.17 -50.22 3.49
CA LEU A 23 -36.81 -50.80 3.77
C LEU A 23 -35.96 -51.14 2.52
N ILE A 24 -34.85 -50.40 2.29
CA ILE A 24 -33.40 -50.77 2.08
C ILE A 24 -32.62 -49.42 2.15
N GLY A 25 -31.47 -49.18 2.77
CA GLY A 25 -30.47 -49.97 3.48
C GLY A 25 -29.49 -49.04 4.23
N LEU A 26 -28.73 -49.67 5.12
CA LEU A 26 -27.83 -49.12 6.14
C LEU A 26 -26.51 -48.55 5.54
N ALA A 27 -26.09 -47.35 5.94
CA ALA A 27 -24.69 -46.93 5.90
C ALA A 27 -24.39 -46.03 7.11
N ALA A 28 -23.26 -46.33 7.76
CA ALA A 28 -22.89 -45.90 9.10
C ALA A 28 -22.52 -44.41 9.21
N LEU A 29 -22.87 -43.85 10.37
CA LEU A 29 -22.49 -42.52 10.86
C LEU A 29 -20.99 -42.52 11.23
N ILE A 30 -20.19 -41.64 10.63
CA ILE A 30 -18.90 -41.18 11.19
C ILE A 30 -19.00 -39.66 11.35
N VAL A 31 -18.59 -39.22 12.53
CA VAL A 31 -18.74 -37.86 13.07
C VAL A 31 -17.91 -36.85 12.29
N LEU A 32 -18.58 -35.72 12.05
CA LEU A 32 -18.14 -34.45 11.50
C LEU A 32 -16.78 -33.99 12.06
N GLY A 33 -15.77 -33.94 11.19
CA GLY A 33 -14.59 -33.09 11.36
C GLY A 33 -14.63 -32.02 10.27
N CYS A 34 -15.23 -30.87 10.56
CA CYS A 34 -15.12 -29.71 9.69
C CYS A 34 -13.74 -29.08 9.91
N ALA A 35 -12.75 -29.52 9.14
CA ALA A 35 -11.64 -28.65 8.78
C ALA A 35 -12.27 -27.49 7.97
N GLY A 36 -12.14 -26.27 8.46
CA GLY A 36 -12.46 -25.07 7.69
C GLY A 36 -11.45 -24.96 6.56
N SER A 37 -11.68 -25.69 5.47
CA SER A 37 -10.95 -25.53 4.22
C SER A 37 -11.36 -24.18 3.63
N TRP A 38 -10.42 -23.24 3.66
CA TRP A 38 -10.44 -22.02 2.88
C TRP A 38 -10.79 -22.38 1.42
N PRO A 39 -11.78 -21.73 0.78
CA PRO A 39 -11.98 -21.95 -0.65
C PRO A 39 -10.76 -21.40 -1.35
N ALA A 40 -10.01 -22.26 -2.03
CA ALA A 40 -8.93 -21.85 -2.93
C ALA A 40 -9.52 -20.93 -4.01
N ARG A 41 -9.58 -19.62 -3.73
CA ARG A 41 -9.58 -18.61 -4.78
C ARG A 41 -8.23 -18.75 -5.48
N GLY A 42 -8.27 -18.90 -6.79
CA GLY A 42 -7.08 -19.00 -7.63
C GLY A 42 -6.17 -17.81 -7.41
N GLN A 43 -4.93 -17.89 -7.91
CA GLN A 43 -4.06 -16.73 -8.04
C GLN A 43 -4.82 -15.62 -8.78
N GLU A 44 -5.35 -14.66 -8.02
CA GLU A 44 -5.88 -13.43 -8.59
C GLU A 44 -4.69 -12.65 -9.17
N PRO A 45 -4.70 -12.34 -10.47
CA PRO A 45 -3.63 -11.55 -11.09
C PRO A 45 -3.62 -10.15 -10.45
N GLY A 46 -2.54 -9.81 -9.74
CA GLY A 46 -2.36 -8.50 -9.10
C GLY A 46 -1.87 -8.53 -7.64
N ALA A 47 -1.95 -9.66 -6.93
CA ALA A 47 -1.49 -9.73 -5.55
C ALA A 47 0.03 -9.92 -5.45
N SER A 48 0.76 -8.87 -5.05
CA SER A 48 2.20 -8.92 -4.78
C SER A 48 2.55 -9.99 -3.74
N GLN A 49 3.62 -10.74 -3.99
CA GLN A 49 4.10 -11.78 -3.07
C GLN A 49 5.47 -11.38 -2.52
N ALA A 50 5.64 -11.48 -1.20
CA ALA A 50 6.91 -11.33 -0.52
C ALA A 50 7.51 -12.70 -0.18
N VAL A 51 8.78 -12.90 -0.52
CA VAL A 51 9.56 -14.09 -0.25
C VAL A 51 10.55 -13.78 0.87
N VAL A 52 10.34 -14.43 2.02
CA VAL A 52 11.28 -14.42 3.14
C VAL A 52 12.26 -15.57 2.96
N THR A 53 13.55 -15.27 2.84
CA THR A 53 14.62 -16.26 2.76
C THR A 53 15.32 -16.36 4.10
N LEU A 54 15.35 -17.56 4.67
CA LEU A 54 16.00 -17.86 5.94
C LEU A 54 17.48 -18.22 5.73
N GLU A 55 18.29 -18.11 6.79
CA GLU A 55 19.69 -18.56 6.76
C GLU A 55 19.85 -20.06 6.45
N SER A 56 18.82 -20.88 6.72
CA SER A 56 18.79 -22.31 6.33
C SER A 56 18.69 -22.52 4.82
N GLY A 57 18.38 -21.47 4.05
CA GLY A 57 18.05 -21.52 2.63
C GLY A 57 16.57 -21.81 2.34
N GLU A 58 15.76 -22.12 3.37
CA GLU A 58 14.32 -22.27 3.22
C GLU A 58 13.64 -20.93 2.92
N ARG A 59 12.52 -20.99 2.18
CA ARG A 59 11.77 -19.82 1.73
C ARG A 59 10.32 -19.88 2.23
N ILE A 60 9.83 -18.76 2.74
CA ILE A 60 8.42 -18.56 3.11
C ILE A 60 7.83 -17.54 2.14
N VAL A 61 6.76 -17.89 1.44
CA VAL A 61 6.10 -17.02 0.47
C VAL A 61 4.80 -16.50 1.05
N ILE A 62 4.69 -15.17 1.13
CA ILE A 62 3.56 -14.43 1.70
C ILE A 62 2.85 -13.72 0.56
N ARG A 63 1.57 -14.01 0.35
CA ARG A 63 0.68 -13.20 -0.47
C ARG A 63 0.26 -11.97 0.33
N LEU A 64 0.49 -10.77 -0.19
CA LEU A 64 0.13 -9.51 0.45
C LEU A 64 -1.33 -9.14 0.13
N LEU A 65 -2.01 -8.53 1.09
CA LEU A 65 -3.42 -8.14 1.03
C LEU A 65 -3.53 -6.61 0.93
N ALA A 66 -2.93 -6.04 -0.13
CA ALA A 66 -2.86 -4.59 -0.32
C ALA A 66 -4.24 -3.92 -0.39
N ASP A 67 -5.25 -4.64 -0.87
CA ASP A 67 -6.62 -4.09 -0.96
C ASP A 67 -7.28 -3.93 0.41
N ASP A 68 -6.93 -4.81 1.36
CA ASP A 68 -7.53 -4.88 2.69
C ASP A 68 -6.73 -4.15 3.77
N ALA A 69 -5.42 -3.94 3.54
CA ALA A 69 -4.51 -3.23 4.43
C ALA A 69 -3.46 -2.44 3.62
N PRO A 70 -3.89 -1.48 2.77
CA PRO A 70 -3.02 -0.78 1.81
C PRO A 70 -1.85 -0.09 2.47
N ASN A 71 -2.10 0.50 3.64
CA ASN A 71 -1.11 1.27 4.35
C ASN A 71 -0.06 0.40 5.03
N THR A 72 -0.53 -0.67 5.66
CA THR A 72 0.30 -1.70 6.27
C THR A 72 1.19 -2.37 5.24
N VAL A 73 0.62 -2.73 4.08
CA VAL A 73 1.37 -3.32 2.96
C VAL A 73 2.36 -2.31 2.40
N SER A 74 1.96 -1.06 2.18
CA SER A 74 2.85 0.01 1.69
C SER A 74 4.04 0.24 2.64
N ASN A 75 3.80 0.34 3.95
CA ASN A 75 4.85 0.45 4.96
C ASN A 75 5.77 -0.79 4.96
N PHE A 76 5.20 -2.00 4.90
CA PHE A 76 5.98 -3.24 4.82
C PHE A 76 6.85 -3.28 3.56
N LEU A 77 6.30 -2.93 2.38
CA LEU A 77 7.02 -2.91 1.11
C LEU A 77 8.13 -1.87 1.11
N GLY A 78 7.87 -0.66 1.60
CA GLY A 78 8.91 0.36 1.75
C GLY A 78 10.07 -0.10 2.63
N LEU A 79 9.80 -0.85 3.71
CA LEU A 79 10.83 -1.47 4.55
C LEU A 79 11.57 -2.62 3.84
N VAL A 80 10.86 -3.42 3.04
CA VAL A 80 11.45 -4.48 2.19
C VAL A 80 12.41 -3.88 1.16
N GLU A 81 12.02 -2.81 0.47
CA GLU A 81 12.82 -2.13 -0.54
C GLU A 81 14.02 -1.40 0.07
N ALA A 82 13.83 -0.80 1.25
CA ALA A 82 14.92 -0.27 2.06
C ALA A 82 15.84 -1.36 2.66
N ARG A 83 15.57 -2.64 2.39
CA ARG A 83 16.31 -3.81 2.92
C ARG A 83 16.38 -3.87 4.44
N PHE A 84 15.40 -3.26 5.12
CA PHE A 84 15.36 -3.13 6.58
C PHE A 84 15.37 -4.49 7.30
N TYR A 85 14.76 -5.51 6.69
CA TYR A 85 14.60 -6.84 7.28
C TYR A 85 15.83 -7.75 7.13
N ASP A 86 16.80 -7.38 6.29
CA ASP A 86 17.98 -8.20 6.04
C ASP A 86 18.83 -8.35 7.31
N GLY A 87 19.08 -9.59 7.73
CA GLY A 87 19.85 -9.92 8.93
C GLY A 87 19.06 -9.88 10.24
N LEU A 88 17.76 -9.54 10.21
CA LEU A 88 16.94 -9.55 11.42
C LEU A 88 16.56 -10.97 11.86
N THR A 89 16.33 -11.15 13.16
CA THR A 89 16.00 -12.44 13.73
C THR A 89 14.51 -12.60 14.02
N PHE A 90 14.01 -13.84 13.92
CA PHE A 90 12.80 -14.27 14.62
C PHE A 90 13.07 -14.30 16.13
N HIS A 91 12.90 -13.15 16.77
CA HIS A 91 13.21 -12.93 18.18
C HIS A 91 12.20 -13.59 19.12
N ARG A 92 10.99 -13.87 18.63
CA ARG A 92 9.95 -14.58 19.37
C ARG A 92 9.42 -15.73 18.54
N VAL A 93 9.46 -16.93 19.11
CA VAL A 93 8.99 -18.18 18.52
C VAL A 93 8.28 -18.97 19.61
N GLU A 94 6.99 -19.19 19.43
CA GLU A 94 6.14 -19.97 20.33
C GLU A 94 5.42 -21.07 19.54
N ASP A 95 4.68 -21.93 20.25
CA ASP A 95 3.94 -23.05 19.64
C ASP A 95 2.84 -22.63 18.65
N TRP A 96 2.42 -21.36 18.69
CA TRP A 96 1.29 -20.84 17.92
C TRP A 96 1.64 -19.63 17.04
N VAL A 97 2.78 -18.98 17.28
CA VAL A 97 3.19 -17.75 16.57
C VAL A 97 4.70 -17.64 16.45
N VAL A 98 5.17 -17.07 15.34
CA VAL A 98 6.54 -16.56 15.20
C VAL A 98 6.50 -15.08 14.88
N GLN A 99 7.46 -14.30 15.36
CA GLN A 99 7.51 -12.85 15.18
C GLN A 99 8.93 -12.38 14.88
N THR A 100 9.04 -11.46 13.92
CA THR A 100 10.29 -10.89 13.40
C THR A 100 10.14 -9.38 13.16
N GLY A 101 11.12 -8.75 12.52
CA GLY A 101 11.09 -7.33 12.14
C GLY A 101 11.52 -6.37 13.26
N CYS A 102 12.14 -6.87 14.33
CA CYS A 102 12.68 -6.05 15.40
C CYS A 102 14.20 -5.81 15.17
N PRO A 103 14.66 -4.57 14.94
CA PRO A 103 16.08 -4.25 14.74
C PRO A 103 16.95 -4.52 15.98
N ASN A 104 16.37 -4.49 17.18
CA ASN A 104 17.08 -4.81 18.42
C ASN A 104 17.13 -6.32 18.70
N GLY A 105 16.35 -7.13 17.98
CA GLY A 105 16.27 -8.58 18.19
C GLY A 105 15.61 -9.03 19.50
N ASP A 106 14.96 -8.12 20.25
CA ASP A 106 14.35 -8.40 21.56
C ASP A 106 12.87 -7.97 21.67
N GLY A 107 12.30 -7.51 20.56
CA GLY A 107 10.92 -7.01 20.48
C GLY A 107 10.73 -5.54 20.86
N THR A 108 11.79 -4.82 21.29
CA THR A 108 11.69 -3.42 21.74
C THR A 108 12.00 -2.38 20.65
N GLY A 109 12.58 -2.83 19.53
CA GLY A 109 12.98 -1.97 18.42
C GLY A 109 11.95 -1.86 17.31
N GLY A 110 12.03 -0.78 16.55
CA GLY A 110 11.27 -0.52 15.33
C GLY A 110 11.83 0.70 14.60
N PRO A 111 11.24 1.09 13.46
CA PRO A 111 11.56 2.37 12.83
C PRO A 111 11.15 3.54 13.75
N PRO A 112 11.63 4.77 13.49
CA PRO A 112 11.27 5.95 14.30
C PRO A 112 9.81 6.42 14.13
N TRP A 113 8.95 5.61 13.49
CA TRP A 113 7.54 5.87 13.27
C TRP A 113 6.69 4.66 13.61
N THR A 114 5.38 4.89 13.76
CA THR A 114 4.37 3.84 13.90
C THR A 114 3.26 4.03 12.86
N ILE A 115 2.54 2.96 12.55
CA ILE A 115 1.39 2.93 11.66
C ILE A 115 0.11 2.66 12.46
N THR A 116 -1.00 3.22 11.99
CA THR A 116 -2.31 2.97 12.59
C THR A 116 -2.81 1.59 12.21
N LEU A 117 -3.63 1.04 13.10
CA LEU A 117 -4.22 -0.28 12.93
C LEU A 117 -5.26 -0.24 11.80
N GLU A 118 -4.97 -0.95 10.70
CA GLU A 118 -5.94 -1.27 9.66
C GLU A 118 -6.62 -2.61 9.96
N THR A 119 -7.69 -2.59 10.75
CA THR A 119 -8.49 -3.80 10.95
C THR A 119 -9.25 -4.16 9.67
N ASN A 120 -9.31 -5.44 9.36
CA ASN A 120 -10.07 -5.98 8.24
C ASN A 120 -10.81 -7.26 8.66
N ASP A 121 -11.61 -7.81 7.76
CA ASP A 121 -12.45 -8.99 8.01
C ASP A 121 -11.66 -10.31 7.90
N HIS A 122 -10.34 -10.28 7.71
CA HIS A 122 -9.52 -11.49 7.67
C HIS A 122 -9.30 -12.03 9.07
N SER A 123 -9.60 -13.32 9.25
CA SER A 123 -9.40 -14.00 10.53
C SER A 123 -7.95 -14.43 10.70
N ASN A 124 -7.45 -14.36 11.94
CA ASN A 124 -6.16 -14.81 12.41
C ASN A 124 -6.12 -16.34 12.49
N VAL A 125 -6.14 -16.98 11.32
CA VAL A 125 -5.99 -18.43 11.17
C VAL A 125 -4.54 -18.80 10.90
N ARG A 126 -4.21 -20.08 10.95
CA ARG A 126 -2.87 -20.59 10.59
C ARG A 126 -2.40 -20.03 9.24
N GLY A 127 -1.17 -19.51 9.24
CA GLY A 127 -0.51 -18.88 8.10
C GLY A 127 -0.87 -17.41 7.89
N ALA A 128 -1.80 -16.84 8.64
CA ALA A 128 -2.06 -15.41 8.59
C ALA A 128 -0.82 -14.64 9.06
N VAL A 129 -0.54 -13.53 8.36
CA VAL A 129 0.55 -12.61 8.63
C VAL A 129 -0.04 -11.29 9.08
N GLY A 130 0.28 -10.87 10.29
CA GLY A 130 -0.24 -9.64 10.88
C GLY A 130 0.84 -8.76 11.47
N MET A 131 0.57 -7.46 11.57
CA MET A 131 1.52 -6.53 12.19
C MET A 131 1.53 -6.69 13.70
N ALA A 132 2.72 -6.79 14.28
CA ALA A 132 2.87 -6.78 15.72
C ALA A 132 2.83 -5.33 16.26
N ARG A 133 2.35 -5.18 17.48
CA ARG A 133 2.21 -3.90 18.18
C ARG A 133 2.91 -3.95 19.53
N VAL A 134 3.23 -2.78 20.08
CA VAL A 134 3.85 -2.63 21.40
C VAL A 134 2.76 -2.52 22.47
N GLY A 135 2.70 -3.51 23.36
CA GLY A 135 1.77 -3.51 24.48
C GLY A 135 0.30 -3.46 24.04
N GLU A 136 -0.49 -2.59 24.69
CA GLU A 136 -1.92 -2.41 24.43
C GLU A 136 -2.21 -1.31 23.40
N ASP A 137 -1.20 -0.58 22.92
CA ASP A 137 -1.41 0.51 21.96
C ASP A 137 -1.67 -0.08 20.56
N PRO A 138 -2.91 0.02 20.02
CA PRO A 138 -3.22 -0.50 18.69
C PRO A 138 -2.46 0.22 17.57
N HIS A 139 -1.98 1.43 17.79
CA HIS A 139 -1.36 2.30 16.76
C HIS A 139 0.17 2.35 16.87
N SER A 140 0.76 1.31 17.46
CA SER A 140 2.20 1.20 17.72
C SER A 140 2.93 0.21 16.80
N ALA A 141 2.23 -0.36 15.82
CA ALA A 141 2.87 -1.20 14.80
C ALA A 141 3.88 -0.38 14.00
N GLY A 142 4.96 -1.00 13.53
CA GLY A 142 6.02 -0.31 12.80
C GLY A 142 6.65 -1.23 11.77
N SER A 143 7.70 -1.95 12.15
CA SER A 143 8.35 -2.95 11.28
C SER A 143 8.07 -4.40 11.70
N GLN A 144 7.65 -4.61 12.94
CA GLN A 144 7.49 -5.97 13.47
C GLN A 144 6.21 -6.61 12.95
N PHE A 145 6.31 -7.87 12.51
CA PHE A 145 5.17 -8.67 12.07
C PHE A 145 5.26 -10.09 12.60
N TYR A 146 4.11 -10.77 12.67
CA TYR A 146 4.00 -12.15 13.09
C TYR A 146 3.44 -13.04 11.99
N ILE A 147 3.73 -14.34 12.08
CA ILE A 147 3.13 -15.40 11.27
C ILE A 147 2.54 -16.43 12.22
N LEU A 148 1.27 -16.79 12.01
CA LEU A 148 0.57 -17.75 12.87
C LEU A 148 0.89 -19.20 12.49
N LYS A 149 1.34 -19.98 13.47
CA LYS A 149 1.48 -21.45 13.36
C LYS A 149 0.15 -22.16 13.65
N LYS A 150 -0.76 -21.53 14.40
CA LYS A 150 -2.08 -22.07 14.74
C LYS A 150 -3.12 -20.95 14.72
N ASP A 151 -4.39 -21.33 14.65
CA ASP A 151 -5.48 -20.35 14.72
C ASP A 151 -5.44 -19.57 16.04
N ALA A 152 -5.54 -18.26 15.92
CA ALA A 152 -5.51 -17.29 17.01
C ALA A 152 -6.64 -16.26 16.81
N THR A 153 -7.86 -16.74 16.56
CA THR A 153 -9.05 -15.91 16.28
C THR A 153 -9.40 -14.90 17.38
N HIS A 154 -8.85 -15.05 18.58
CA HIS A 154 -8.95 -14.04 19.64
C HIS A 154 -8.21 -12.73 19.32
N LEU A 155 -7.38 -12.71 18.28
CA LEU A 155 -6.71 -11.51 17.76
C LEU A 155 -7.54 -10.78 16.69
N ASP A 156 -8.64 -11.37 16.22
CA ASP A 156 -9.49 -10.82 15.17
C ASP A 156 -10.03 -9.44 15.56
N GLY A 157 -10.04 -8.52 14.58
CA GLY A 157 -10.44 -7.13 14.79
C GLY A 157 -9.52 -6.31 15.72
N SER A 158 -8.40 -6.88 16.18
CA SER A 158 -7.41 -6.16 17.02
C SER A 158 -6.05 -6.01 16.36
N TYR A 159 -5.81 -6.70 15.25
CA TYR A 159 -4.55 -6.73 14.50
C TYR A 159 -4.83 -6.65 13.00
N ALA A 160 -3.94 -5.97 12.27
CA ALA A 160 -4.01 -5.87 10.82
C ALA A 160 -3.43 -7.13 10.19
N VAL A 161 -4.28 -8.02 9.68
CA VAL A 161 -3.86 -9.16 8.87
C VAL A 161 -3.60 -8.64 7.45
N PHE A 162 -2.34 -8.46 7.10
CA PHE A 162 -1.93 -7.85 5.83
C PHE A 162 -1.34 -8.86 4.84
N GLY A 163 -1.22 -10.12 5.23
CA GLY A 163 -0.72 -11.17 4.36
C GLY A 163 -1.14 -12.57 4.79
N GLN A 164 -0.89 -13.53 3.90
CA GLN A 164 -1.12 -14.95 4.13
C GLN A 164 0.05 -15.75 3.57
N VAL A 165 0.61 -16.66 4.36
CA VAL A 165 1.59 -17.63 3.86
C VAL A 165 0.89 -18.57 2.86
N VAL A 166 1.40 -18.58 1.63
CA VAL A 166 0.91 -19.42 0.52
C VAL A 166 1.88 -20.56 0.20
N SER A 167 3.13 -20.49 0.65
CA SER A 167 4.12 -21.57 0.57
C SER A 167 5.15 -21.46 1.70
N GLY A 168 5.73 -22.58 2.14
CA GLY A 168 6.77 -22.61 3.17
C GLY A 168 6.28 -22.65 4.61
N MET A 169 5.05 -23.14 4.86
CA MET A 169 4.53 -23.28 6.23
C MET A 169 5.34 -24.29 7.07
N GLU A 170 5.94 -25.29 6.44
CA GLU A 170 6.87 -26.22 7.07
C GLU A 170 8.13 -25.52 7.62
N ALA A 171 8.65 -24.54 6.89
CA ALA A 171 9.75 -23.71 7.36
C ALA A 171 9.32 -22.85 8.56
N VAL A 172 8.12 -22.26 8.49
CA VAL A 172 7.51 -21.53 9.63
C VAL A 172 7.37 -22.43 10.86
N ASP A 173 6.95 -23.68 10.67
CA ASP A 173 6.80 -24.65 11.76
C ASP A 173 8.12 -25.02 12.42
N ALA A 174 9.18 -25.12 11.62
CA ALA A 174 10.53 -25.51 12.04
C ALA A 174 11.34 -24.38 12.70
N LEU A 175 10.96 -23.11 12.48
CA LEU A 175 11.64 -21.94 13.05
C LEU A 175 11.94 -22.10 14.54
N GLN A 176 13.15 -21.73 14.91
CA GLN A 176 13.62 -21.63 16.29
C GLN A 176 13.89 -20.17 16.62
N GLN A 177 13.81 -19.82 17.91
CA GLN A 177 14.14 -18.46 18.35
C GLN A 177 15.58 -18.11 17.94
N GLY A 178 15.75 -16.93 17.34
CA GLY A 178 17.04 -16.46 16.83
C GLY A 178 17.32 -16.79 15.37
N ALA A 179 16.46 -17.57 14.69
CA ALA A 179 16.60 -17.84 13.26
C ALA A 179 16.67 -16.54 12.46
N VAL A 180 17.63 -16.46 11.53
CA VAL A 180 17.94 -15.22 10.79
C VAL A 180 17.18 -15.16 9.46
N VAL A 181 16.56 -14.01 9.20
CA VAL A 181 16.07 -13.62 7.88
C VAL A 181 17.26 -13.09 7.08
N THR A 182 17.67 -13.81 6.04
CA THR A 182 18.74 -13.33 5.15
C THR A 182 18.24 -12.20 4.25
N SER A 183 17.01 -12.34 3.76
CA SER A 183 16.36 -11.29 2.97
C SER A 183 14.85 -11.45 2.93
N ILE A 184 14.15 -10.33 2.74
CA ILE A 184 12.76 -10.32 2.25
C ILE A 184 12.75 -9.58 0.92
N ARG A 185 12.19 -10.18 -0.13
CA ARG A 185 12.09 -9.58 -1.48
C ARG A 185 10.72 -9.83 -2.08
N LEU A 186 10.35 -9.05 -3.09
CA LEU A 186 9.19 -9.37 -3.91
C LEU A 186 9.50 -10.53 -4.86
N ALA A 187 8.54 -11.41 -5.09
CA ALA A 187 8.72 -12.58 -5.95
C ALA A 187 9.13 -12.17 -7.37
N GLU A 188 8.46 -11.17 -7.94
CA GLU A 188 8.79 -10.61 -9.26
C GLU A 188 10.20 -10.00 -9.33
N SER A 189 10.69 -9.39 -8.26
CA SER A 189 12.06 -8.86 -8.23
C SER A 189 13.12 -9.94 -8.06
N MET A 190 12.78 -11.09 -7.46
CA MET A 190 13.65 -12.28 -7.42
C MET A 190 13.71 -12.98 -8.78
N GLU A 191 12.56 -13.16 -9.45
CA GLU A 191 12.51 -13.77 -10.79
C GLU A 191 13.29 -12.93 -11.82
N ALA A 192 13.18 -11.60 -11.74
CA ALA A 192 13.97 -10.68 -12.55
C ALA A 192 15.47 -10.77 -12.24
N ALA A 193 15.86 -10.86 -10.96
CA ALA A 193 17.27 -10.98 -10.56
C ALA A 193 17.89 -12.33 -10.97
N GLU A 194 17.16 -13.45 -10.77
CA GLU A 194 17.58 -14.79 -11.18
C GLU A 194 17.67 -14.91 -12.72
N SER A 195 16.80 -14.23 -13.48
CA SER A 195 16.91 -14.10 -14.94
C SER A 195 18.09 -13.23 -15.38
N ALA A 196 18.33 -12.10 -14.73
CA ALA A 196 19.42 -11.17 -15.08
C ALA A 196 20.81 -11.79 -14.87
N GLU A 197 20.95 -12.69 -13.89
CA GLU A 197 22.20 -13.41 -13.62
C GLU A 197 22.51 -14.50 -14.67
N GLN A 198 21.52 -14.90 -15.48
CA GLN A 198 21.62 -15.98 -16.47
C GLN A 198 21.65 -15.50 -17.94
N ALA A 199 21.47 -14.20 -18.19
CA ALA A 199 21.35 -13.65 -19.54
C ALA A 199 22.65 -13.01 -20.07
N PRO A 200 23.02 -13.21 -21.36
CA PRO A 200 24.00 -12.35 -22.02
C PRO A 200 23.37 -10.99 -22.35
N ALA A 201 24.16 -9.92 -22.25
CA ALA A 201 23.71 -8.55 -22.45
C ALA A 201 23.08 -8.31 -23.84
N ALA A 202 21.79 -7.94 -23.90
CA ALA A 202 21.20 -7.21 -25.03
C ALA A 202 19.83 -6.56 -24.74
N ALA A 203 19.79 -5.25 -25.04
CA ALA A 203 18.73 -4.47 -25.72
C ALA A 203 17.39 -4.13 -25.00
N PRO A 204 16.80 -2.95 -25.29
CA PRO A 204 15.87 -2.25 -24.41
C PRO A 204 14.43 -2.77 -24.49
N ALA A 205 13.69 -2.45 -23.42
CA ALA A 205 12.29 -2.80 -23.20
C ALA A 205 11.37 -2.39 -24.35
N ALA A 206 10.35 -3.22 -24.58
CA ALA A 206 9.33 -3.04 -25.60
C ALA A 206 8.44 -1.81 -25.31
N GLU A 207 8.06 -1.11 -26.38
CA GLU A 207 7.11 0.00 -26.37
C GLU A 207 5.69 -0.49 -25.99
N PRO A 208 4.89 0.30 -25.25
CA PRO A 208 3.51 -0.07 -24.95
C PRO A 208 2.65 0.03 -26.21
N THR A 209 1.71 -0.91 -26.34
CA THR A 209 0.70 -0.95 -27.39
C THR A 209 -0.47 -0.03 -27.04
N ASP A 210 -0.83 0.83 -27.99
CA ASP A 210 -1.99 1.73 -27.95
C ASP A 210 -3.31 0.95 -27.76
N GLU A 211 -3.97 1.13 -26.61
CA GLU A 211 -5.43 0.97 -26.51
C GLU A 211 -6.03 2.30 -26.03
N GLU A 212 -7.19 2.64 -26.61
CA GLU A 212 -7.88 3.93 -26.56
C GLU A 212 -8.03 4.52 -25.14
N GLY A 213 -7.02 5.28 -24.72
CA GLY A 213 -7.07 6.20 -23.59
C GLY A 213 -7.70 7.54 -24.01
N THR A 214 -8.33 8.21 -23.05
CA THR A 214 -8.85 9.58 -23.16
C THR A 214 -7.88 10.49 -23.92
N ASP A 215 -8.38 11.10 -25.01
CA ASP A 215 -7.67 12.05 -25.89
C ASP A 215 -7.43 13.39 -25.16
N LEU A 216 -6.67 13.37 -24.06
CA LEU A 216 -6.13 14.58 -23.46
C LEU A 216 -4.85 14.93 -24.21
N ALA A 217 -4.91 16.06 -24.90
CA ALA A 217 -3.76 16.65 -25.57
C ALA A 217 -2.61 16.92 -24.57
N PRO A 218 -1.35 16.96 -25.04
CA PRO A 218 -0.20 17.41 -24.24
C PRO A 218 -0.48 18.75 -23.54
N ILE A 219 0.32 19.08 -22.52
CA ILE A 219 0.17 20.33 -21.74
C ILE A 219 -0.11 21.51 -22.69
N ASP A 220 -1.26 22.16 -22.50
CA ASP A 220 -1.61 23.36 -23.24
C ASP A 220 -0.55 24.43 -22.96
N ALA A 221 0.20 24.81 -24.00
CA ALA A 221 1.32 25.75 -23.90
C ALA A 221 0.91 27.10 -23.30
N THR A 222 -0.37 27.48 -23.42
CA THR A 222 -0.89 28.72 -22.83
C THR A 222 -0.84 28.71 -21.30
N LEU A 223 -0.89 27.53 -20.66
CA LEU A 223 -0.71 27.38 -19.21
C LEU A 223 0.70 27.77 -18.74
N LEU A 224 1.68 27.72 -19.65
CA LEU A 224 3.10 27.97 -19.34
C LEU A 224 3.58 29.36 -19.77
N GLU A 225 2.80 30.13 -20.54
CA GLU A 225 3.22 31.42 -21.09
C GLU A 225 3.76 32.37 -20.01
N ASN A 226 3.06 32.41 -18.87
CA ASN A 226 3.40 33.27 -17.72
C ASN A 226 4.04 32.50 -16.56
N ALA A 227 4.36 31.21 -16.74
CA ALA A 227 5.00 30.43 -15.69
C ALA A 227 6.39 31.02 -15.37
N PRO A 228 6.68 31.29 -14.08
CA PRO A 228 7.97 31.84 -13.68
C PRO A 228 9.11 30.87 -13.97
N TYR A 229 10.31 31.43 -14.13
CA TYR A 229 11.52 30.64 -14.30
C TYR A 229 12.14 30.28 -12.95
N VAL A 230 12.56 29.03 -12.83
CA VAL A 230 13.46 28.55 -11.76
C VAL A 230 14.84 28.37 -12.37
N ASN A 231 15.85 28.97 -11.73
CA ASN A 231 17.24 28.78 -12.13
C ASN A 231 17.67 27.36 -11.77
N THR A 232 18.18 26.61 -12.76
CA THR A 232 18.63 25.23 -12.52
C THR A 232 19.78 25.13 -11.53
N GLY A 233 20.59 26.19 -11.37
CA GLY A 233 21.65 26.26 -10.36
C GLY A 233 21.15 26.29 -8.91
N ASP A 234 19.86 26.59 -8.69
CA ASP A 234 19.24 26.58 -7.36
C ASP A 234 18.68 25.19 -6.98
N LEU A 235 18.65 24.25 -7.94
CA LEU A 235 18.08 22.91 -7.75
C LEU A 235 19.10 21.94 -7.14
N ALA A 236 18.61 20.96 -6.36
CA ALA A 236 19.46 19.91 -5.82
C ALA A 236 19.87 18.89 -6.89
N GLN A 237 19.03 18.70 -7.91
CA GLN A 237 19.36 17.96 -9.12
C GLN A 237 18.77 18.65 -10.36
N PRO A 238 19.44 18.59 -11.53
CA PRO A 238 18.94 19.20 -12.75
C PRO A 238 17.70 18.46 -13.28
N PRO A 239 16.83 19.15 -14.04
CA PRO A 239 15.76 18.47 -14.78
C PRO A 239 16.35 17.49 -15.80
N THR A 240 15.64 16.40 -16.04
CA THR A 240 16.00 15.35 -17.00
C THR A 240 15.90 15.83 -18.43
N ASP A 241 14.93 16.70 -18.72
CA ASP A 241 14.80 17.44 -19.97
C ASP A 241 14.61 18.92 -19.67
N ALA A 242 15.40 19.78 -20.31
CA ALA A 242 15.33 21.23 -20.11
C ALA A 242 14.03 21.87 -20.63
N THR A 243 13.27 21.16 -21.45
CA THR A 243 11.97 21.59 -21.99
C THR A 243 10.79 21.20 -21.11
N ASN A 244 10.98 20.24 -20.20
CA ASN A 244 9.94 19.85 -19.26
C ASN A 244 9.57 21.02 -18.35
N PRO A 245 8.27 21.30 -18.15
CA PRO A 245 7.84 22.20 -17.09
C PRO A 245 8.01 21.52 -15.73
N GLY A 246 7.95 22.32 -14.67
CA GLY A 246 7.91 21.82 -13.31
C GLY A 246 6.71 22.34 -12.54
N VAL A 247 6.59 21.86 -11.32
CA VAL A 247 5.67 22.38 -10.32
C VAL A 247 6.48 22.81 -9.10
N ARG A 248 6.23 24.04 -8.64
CA ARG A 248 6.73 24.57 -7.37
C ARG A 248 5.60 24.53 -6.34
N LEU A 249 5.77 23.76 -5.29
CA LEU A 249 4.94 23.79 -4.10
C LEU A 249 5.63 24.66 -3.04
N THR A 250 4.96 25.73 -2.61
CA THR A 250 5.34 26.51 -1.43
C THR A 250 4.48 26.03 -0.26
N LEU A 251 5.11 25.53 0.79
CA LEU A 251 4.45 25.08 2.00
C LEU A 251 4.21 26.26 2.95
N ALA A 252 3.23 26.16 3.85
CA ALA A 252 2.93 27.22 4.81
C ALA A 252 4.09 27.52 5.79
N SER A 253 4.99 26.57 6.00
CA SER A 253 6.27 26.80 6.70
C SER A 253 7.27 27.70 5.96
N GLY A 254 7.01 28.02 4.69
CA GLY A 254 7.95 28.62 3.76
C GLY A 254 8.89 27.62 3.06
N GLY A 255 8.78 26.33 3.38
CA GLY A 255 9.49 25.26 2.68
C GLY A 255 9.08 25.18 1.21
N VAL A 256 10.00 24.78 0.33
CA VAL A 256 9.75 24.70 -1.12
C VAL A 256 10.11 23.31 -1.63
N ILE A 257 9.16 22.69 -2.32
CA ILE A 257 9.35 21.45 -3.10
C ILE A 257 9.22 21.82 -4.57
N ILE A 258 10.18 21.41 -5.38
CA ILE A 258 10.15 21.58 -6.84
C ILE A 258 10.31 20.21 -7.47
N PHE A 259 9.42 19.85 -8.40
CA PHE A 259 9.54 18.63 -9.18
C PHE A 259 9.28 18.92 -10.66
N GLU A 260 9.95 18.18 -11.54
CA GLU A 260 9.67 18.19 -12.97
C GLU A 260 8.42 17.37 -13.29
N LEU A 261 7.70 17.78 -14.34
CA LEU A 261 6.69 16.97 -15.02
C LEU A 261 7.35 16.33 -16.25
N ARG A 262 7.43 15.00 -16.28
CA ARG A 262 8.11 14.24 -17.34
C ARG A 262 7.20 14.00 -18.53
N THR A 263 7.02 15.04 -19.33
CA THR A 263 6.09 15.06 -20.47
C THR A 263 6.48 14.10 -21.60
N GLU A 264 7.72 13.67 -21.63
CA GLU A 264 8.28 12.74 -22.61
C GLU A 264 7.83 11.29 -22.38
N VAL A 265 7.42 10.93 -21.17
CA VAL A 265 7.00 9.56 -20.82
C VAL A 265 5.58 9.46 -20.26
N ALA A 266 5.01 10.56 -19.74
CA ALA A 266 3.64 10.61 -19.23
C ALA A 266 2.91 11.91 -19.64
N PRO A 267 2.84 12.24 -20.94
CA PRO A 267 2.28 13.51 -21.43
C PRO A 267 0.85 13.78 -20.98
N VAL A 268 -0.03 12.76 -20.95
CA VAL A 268 -1.46 12.92 -20.64
C VAL A 268 -1.64 13.22 -19.15
N THR A 269 -0.94 12.47 -18.30
CA THR A 269 -0.90 12.65 -16.85
C THR A 269 -0.30 14.00 -16.47
N CYS A 270 0.79 14.39 -17.13
CA CYS A 270 1.40 15.70 -16.92
C CYS A 270 0.46 16.84 -17.33
N ALA A 271 -0.27 16.71 -18.45
CA ALA A 271 -1.28 17.67 -18.89
C ALA A 271 -2.42 17.81 -17.88
N HIS A 272 -2.91 16.68 -17.37
CA HIS A 272 -3.94 16.63 -16.34
C HIS A 272 -3.48 17.36 -15.07
N PHE A 273 -2.31 16.99 -14.54
CA PHE A 273 -1.76 17.58 -13.33
C PHE A 273 -1.45 19.08 -13.48
N ALA A 274 -0.95 19.49 -14.65
CA ALA A 274 -0.64 20.89 -14.94
C ALA A 274 -1.90 21.76 -14.93
N ARG A 275 -3.00 21.29 -15.51
CA ARG A 275 -4.30 21.98 -15.47
C ARG A 275 -4.83 22.17 -14.05
N ILE A 276 -4.76 21.12 -13.23
CA ILE A 276 -5.19 21.19 -11.82
C ILE A 276 -4.34 22.23 -11.08
N THR A 277 -3.03 22.20 -11.28
CA THR A 277 -2.11 23.18 -10.69
C THR A 277 -2.44 24.61 -11.13
N ALA A 278 -2.61 24.85 -12.43
CA ALA A 278 -2.91 26.16 -12.99
C ALA A 278 -4.27 26.72 -12.53
N SER A 279 -5.24 25.86 -12.20
CA SER A 279 -6.53 26.28 -11.64
C SER A 279 -6.43 26.84 -10.21
N GLY A 280 -5.30 26.65 -9.52
CA GLY A 280 -5.11 27.01 -8.12
C GLY A 280 -5.65 25.98 -7.12
N TYR A 281 -6.16 24.84 -7.61
CA TYR A 281 -6.81 23.80 -6.80
C TYR A 281 -6.01 23.35 -5.57
N PHE A 282 -4.70 23.22 -5.70
CA PHE A 282 -3.85 22.73 -4.61
C PHE A 282 -3.58 23.77 -3.51
N SER A 283 -3.96 25.04 -3.67
CA SER A 283 -3.80 26.03 -2.61
C SER A 283 -4.68 25.68 -1.42
N GLY A 284 -4.07 25.57 -0.25
CA GLY A 284 -4.71 25.16 0.99
C GLY A 284 -4.81 23.64 1.19
N VAL A 285 -4.53 22.83 0.16
CA VAL A 285 -4.60 21.37 0.24
C VAL A 285 -3.45 20.83 1.08
N TYR A 286 -3.71 19.79 1.86
CA TYR A 286 -2.71 19.16 2.69
C TYR A 286 -2.24 17.83 2.13
N PHE A 287 -1.00 17.48 2.48
CA PHE A 287 -0.61 16.07 2.54
C PHE A 287 -1.37 15.42 3.71
N HIS A 288 -2.04 14.32 3.43
CA HIS A 288 -2.94 13.67 4.39
C HIS A 288 -2.49 12.26 4.77
N ARG A 289 -1.47 11.72 4.08
CA ARG A 289 -0.93 10.39 4.32
C ARG A 289 0.58 10.40 4.14
N SER A 290 1.31 9.85 5.09
CA SER A 290 2.74 9.60 4.94
C SER A 290 3.11 8.30 5.64
N ASP A 291 3.81 7.42 4.94
CA ASP A 291 4.31 6.15 5.45
C ASP A 291 5.83 6.04 5.23
N ALA A 292 6.37 4.82 5.36
CA ALA A 292 7.76 4.52 5.06
C ALA A 292 8.10 4.68 3.56
N MET A 293 7.13 4.39 2.69
CA MET A 293 7.30 4.36 1.24
C MET A 293 7.16 5.75 0.62
N CYS A 294 6.17 6.55 1.04
CA CYS A 294 5.75 7.75 0.36
C CYS A 294 5.08 8.79 1.26
N ILE A 295 4.82 9.96 0.67
CA ILE A 295 3.86 10.93 1.19
C ILE A 295 2.85 11.27 0.10
N GLN A 296 1.57 11.30 0.43
CA GLN A 296 0.45 11.53 -0.48
C GLN A 296 -0.34 12.78 -0.09
N GLY A 297 -0.73 13.54 -1.11
CA GLY A 297 -1.50 14.78 -1.02
C GLY A 297 -2.47 14.93 -2.18
N GLY A 298 -3.02 16.13 -2.35
CA GLY A 298 -3.88 16.47 -3.49
C GLY A 298 -5.38 16.20 -3.30
N ASP A 299 -5.85 15.82 -2.10
CA ASP A 299 -7.28 15.70 -1.80
C ASP A 299 -7.85 17.04 -1.32
N GLY A 300 -8.67 17.71 -2.15
CA GLY A 300 -9.31 18.98 -1.80
C GLY A 300 -10.20 18.92 -0.55
N ALA A 301 -10.71 17.74 -0.17
CA ALA A 301 -11.48 17.61 1.05
C ALA A 301 -10.67 17.98 2.31
N THR A 302 -9.34 17.89 2.25
CA THR A 302 -8.43 18.25 3.34
C THR A 302 -8.43 19.76 3.65
N SER A 303 -8.85 20.59 2.70
CA SER A 303 -8.99 22.05 2.88
C SER A 303 -10.45 22.50 3.00
N GLY A 304 -11.39 21.55 3.05
CA GLY A 304 -12.82 21.82 2.98
C GLY A 304 -13.33 22.18 1.58
N ALA A 305 -12.49 22.06 0.55
CA ALA A 305 -12.87 22.26 -0.84
C ALA A 305 -13.53 21.01 -1.43
N GLU A 306 -14.26 21.18 -2.54
CA GLU A 306 -14.77 20.05 -3.30
C GLU A 306 -13.62 19.23 -3.92
N ARG A 307 -13.84 17.93 -4.08
CA ARG A 307 -12.89 17.05 -4.76
C ARG A 307 -12.90 17.32 -6.26
N TRP A 308 -11.72 17.33 -6.85
CA TRP A 308 -11.58 17.34 -8.31
C TRP A 308 -12.22 16.07 -8.88
N SER A 309 -13.10 16.23 -9.87
CA SER A 309 -13.98 15.16 -10.33
C SER A 309 -13.54 14.50 -11.64
N GLU A 310 -12.76 15.20 -12.47
CA GLU A 310 -12.24 14.64 -13.71
C GLU A 310 -11.11 13.67 -13.40
N SER A 311 -11.18 12.46 -13.97
CA SER A 311 -10.12 11.47 -13.88
C SER A 311 -9.25 11.44 -15.14
N VAL A 312 -8.09 10.80 -15.01
CA VAL A 312 -7.18 10.46 -16.11
C VAL A 312 -6.96 8.94 -16.11
N ASP A 313 -6.88 8.37 -17.31
CA ASP A 313 -6.57 6.96 -17.48
C ASP A 313 -5.14 6.63 -17.04
N LEU A 314 -4.89 5.37 -16.68
CA LEU A 314 -3.56 4.94 -16.27
C LEU A 314 -2.56 5.05 -17.44
N GLU A 315 -1.57 5.92 -17.28
CA GLU A 315 -0.47 6.10 -18.23
C GLU A 315 0.83 5.53 -17.62
N ILE A 316 1.15 4.28 -17.95
CA ILE A 316 2.40 3.65 -17.50
C ILE A 316 3.57 4.27 -18.26
N SER A 317 4.42 5.01 -17.55
CA SER A 317 5.55 5.75 -18.14
C SER A 317 6.76 4.88 -18.49
N GLY A 318 6.77 3.61 -18.10
CA GLY A 318 7.92 2.71 -18.24
C GLY A 318 9.12 3.07 -17.35
N LEU A 319 9.00 4.12 -16.52
CA LEU A 319 10.04 4.54 -15.60
C LEU A 319 9.92 3.83 -14.25
N PRO A 320 11.06 3.48 -13.62
CA PRO A 320 11.10 3.05 -12.23
C PRO A 320 10.51 4.07 -11.26
N PHE A 321 9.72 3.62 -10.29
CA PHE A 321 9.53 4.38 -9.05
C PHE A 321 10.77 4.27 -8.17
N THR A 322 11.53 5.36 -8.11
CA THR A 322 12.72 5.52 -7.26
C THR A 322 12.49 6.62 -6.24
N GLN A 323 13.39 6.78 -5.27
CA GLN A 323 13.30 7.91 -4.33
C GLN A 323 13.15 9.26 -5.07
N GLY A 324 12.14 10.03 -4.67
CA GLY A 324 11.80 11.31 -5.28
C GLY A 324 10.94 11.22 -6.56
N SER A 325 10.59 10.02 -7.04
CA SER A 325 9.58 9.87 -8.08
C SER A 325 8.23 10.43 -7.63
N VAL A 326 7.47 10.96 -8.59
CA VAL A 326 6.14 11.54 -8.37
C VAL A 326 5.11 10.67 -9.07
N GLY A 327 4.18 10.10 -8.31
CA GLY A 327 3.15 9.20 -8.81
C GLY A 327 1.75 9.77 -8.66
N MET A 328 0.86 9.48 -9.62
CA MET A 328 -0.57 9.76 -9.46
C MET A 328 -1.23 8.70 -8.58
N ALA A 329 -1.92 9.13 -7.53
CA ALA A 329 -2.69 8.22 -6.70
C ALA A 329 -4.02 7.85 -7.40
N ARG A 330 -4.46 6.61 -7.19
CA ARG A 330 -5.72 6.07 -7.74
C ARG A 330 -6.39 5.14 -6.74
N THR A 331 -7.65 4.82 -7.02
CA THR A 331 -8.34 3.71 -6.36
C THR A 331 -7.94 2.38 -7.01
N GLN A 332 -8.66 1.30 -6.69
CA GLN A 332 -8.46 0.00 -7.34
C GLN A 332 -8.72 0.02 -8.84
N ASP A 333 -9.56 0.95 -9.32
CA ASP A 333 -9.73 1.19 -10.74
C ASP A 333 -8.47 1.89 -11.30
N PRO A 334 -7.74 1.27 -12.25
CA PRO A 334 -6.57 1.87 -12.90
C PRO A 334 -6.83 3.28 -13.43
N ASN A 335 -8.04 3.57 -13.93
CA ASN A 335 -8.39 4.80 -14.62
C ASN A 335 -9.10 5.82 -13.72
N SER A 336 -8.86 5.73 -12.41
CA SER A 336 -9.52 6.57 -11.39
C SER A 336 -8.65 7.67 -10.80
N ALA A 337 -7.44 7.88 -11.33
CA ALA A 337 -6.58 8.95 -10.86
C ALA A 337 -7.23 10.31 -11.13
N THR A 338 -7.31 11.18 -10.11
CA THR A 338 -7.89 12.54 -10.23
C THR A 338 -6.84 13.60 -9.86
N SER A 339 -6.93 14.21 -8.68
CA SER A 339 -5.98 15.24 -8.20
C SER A 339 -4.96 14.73 -7.20
N GLN A 340 -5.15 13.53 -6.65
CA GLN A 340 -4.26 13.01 -5.63
C GLN A 340 -2.96 12.48 -6.24
N PHE A 341 -1.84 12.73 -5.56
CA PHE A 341 -0.50 12.36 -5.99
C PHE A 341 0.37 12.03 -4.78
N PHE A 342 1.50 11.38 -5.01
CA PHE A 342 2.46 11.03 -3.97
C PHE A 342 3.91 11.23 -4.40
N PHE A 343 4.77 11.47 -3.41
CA PHE A 343 6.23 11.47 -3.55
C PHE A 343 6.81 10.22 -2.90
N CYS A 344 7.68 9.49 -3.63
CA CYS A 344 8.39 8.34 -3.09
C CYS A 344 9.52 8.78 -2.13
N LYS A 345 9.53 8.24 -0.91
CA LYS A 345 10.59 8.40 0.11
C LYS A 345 11.69 7.36 -0.04
N VAL A 346 11.41 6.23 -0.69
CA VAL A 346 12.33 5.13 -1.00
C VAL A 346 12.08 4.65 -2.43
N ASP A 347 12.93 3.77 -2.93
CA ASP A 347 12.64 3.06 -4.18
C ASP A 347 11.40 2.20 -3.99
N ALA A 348 10.41 2.34 -4.88
CA ALA A 348 9.07 1.74 -4.78
C ALA A 348 8.73 0.94 -6.05
N ARG A 349 9.63 0.04 -6.47
CA ARG A 349 9.61 -0.67 -7.76
C ARG A 349 8.35 -1.51 -7.97
N HIS A 350 7.69 -1.91 -6.88
CA HIS A 350 6.40 -2.60 -6.96
C HIS A 350 5.26 -1.75 -7.55
N LEU A 351 5.45 -0.44 -7.67
CA LEU A 351 4.47 0.47 -8.27
C LEU A 351 4.65 0.63 -9.79
N ASP A 352 5.77 0.19 -10.36
CA ASP A 352 6.19 0.45 -11.76
C ASP A 352 5.13 0.11 -12.81
N SER A 353 4.36 -0.96 -12.60
CA SER A 353 3.36 -1.45 -13.54
C SER A 353 1.91 -1.06 -13.18
N GLY A 354 1.71 -0.37 -12.06
CA GLY A 354 0.38 -0.10 -11.51
C GLY A 354 0.03 1.37 -11.37
N TYR A 355 1.00 2.27 -11.52
CA TYR A 355 0.85 3.71 -11.28
C TYR A 355 1.61 4.52 -12.34
N ALA A 356 1.10 5.71 -12.66
CA ALA A 356 1.78 6.64 -13.55
C ALA A 356 2.90 7.36 -12.77
N ASN A 357 4.17 7.04 -13.06
CA ASN A 357 5.31 7.85 -12.62
C ASN A 357 5.50 9.00 -13.60
N PHE A 358 5.05 10.20 -13.23
CA PHE A 358 4.93 11.35 -14.12
C PHE A 358 5.89 12.49 -13.77
N GLY A 359 6.78 12.31 -12.80
CA GLY A 359 7.68 13.39 -12.38
C GLY A 359 8.79 12.97 -11.45
N GLN A 360 9.68 13.92 -11.15
CA GLN A 360 10.79 13.73 -10.21
C GLN A 360 11.07 14.99 -9.41
N VAL A 361 11.24 14.84 -8.11
CA VAL A 361 11.61 15.92 -7.19
C VAL A 361 13.01 16.42 -7.51
N LEU A 362 13.14 17.70 -7.88
CA LEU A 362 14.40 18.39 -8.16
C LEU A 362 14.95 19.16 -6.95
N GLN A 363 14.07 19.52 -6.00
CA GLN A 363 14.41 20.23 -4.76
C GLN A 363 13.36 19.94 -3.66
N GLY A 364 13.79 19.93 -2.40
CA GLY A 364 12.88 19.74 -1.25
C GLY A 364 12.70 18.28 -0.82
N MET A 365 13.58 17.38 -1.26
CA MET A 365 13.54 15.97 -0.83
C MET A 365 13.79 15.83 0.69
N ASP A 366 14.64 16.68 1.26
CA ASP A 366 14.86 16.77 2.71
C ASP A 366 13.57 17.10 3.48
N LEU A 367 12.75 18.01 2.94
CA LEU A 367 11.43 18.33 3.51
C LEU A 367 10.48 17.13 3.42
N ILE A 368 10.44 16.44 2.27
CA ILE A 368 9.64 15.22 2.06
C ILE A 368 10.04 14.13 3.06
N MET A 369 11.34 13.94 3.28
CA MET A 369 11.86 12.96 4.25
C MET A 369 11.61 13.36 5.70
N ALA A 370 11.58 14.66 6.01
CA ALA A 370 11.31 15.18 7.34
C ALA A 370 9.82 15.16 7.72
N MET A 371 8.92 15.08 6.74
CA MET A 371 7.49 14.96 7.00
C MET A 371 7.21 13.70 7.82
N PRO A 372 6.56 13.83 8.98
CA PRO A 372 6.37 12.72 9.89
C PRO A 372 5.48 11.68 9.23
N THR A 373 5.95 10.43 9.26
CA THR A 373 5.10 9.28 8.98
C THR A 373 3.92 9.31 9.94
N ARG A 374 2.71 9.32 9.38
CA ARG A 374 1.42 9.34 10.08
C ARG A 374 0.43 8.59 9.22
N GLU A 375 -0.37 7.71 9.81
CA GLU A 375 -1.56 7.19 9.13
C GLU A 375 -2.81 7.25 9.99
N LEU A 376 -3.90 7.71 9.37
CA LEU A 376 -5.28 7.19 9.40
C LEU A 376 -5.92 6.78 10.75
N GLY A 377 -5.76 7.60 11.79
CA GLY A 377 -6.77 7.66 12.86
C GLY A 377 -8.03 8.44 12.45
N ASP A 378 -7.88 9.35 11.49
CA ASP A 378 -8.95 10.10 10.85
C ASP A 378 -8.60 10.20 9.37
N ALA A 379 -9.41 9.62 8.46
CA ALA A 379 -9.27 9.78 7.00
C ALA A 379 -9.60 11.21 6.52
N GLY A 380 -9.18 12.21 7.29
CA GLY A 380 -9.45 13.62 7.07
C GLY A 380 -8.67 14.57 7.99
N THR A 381 -7.74 14.09 8.84
CA THR A 381 -6.89 14.98 9.64
C THR A 381 -5.57 15.23 8.90
N PRO A 382 -5.32 16.46 8.42
CA PRO A 382 -4.09 16.80 7.73
C PRO A 382 -2.79 16.58 8.51
N LEU A 383 -1.66 16.48 7.79
CA LEU A 383 -0.35 16.74 8.41
C LEU A 383 -0.32 18.15 9.02
N ALA A 384 0.67 18.41 9.88
CA ALA A 384 0.81 19.70 10.56
C ALA A 384 0.68 20.89 9.60
N GLU A 385 0.13 22.01 10.09
CA GLU A 385 -0.12 23.22 9.29
C GLU A 385 1.09 23.64 8.45
N ASP A 386 2.29 23.49 9.00
CA ASP A 386 3.58 23.74 8.36
C ASP A 386 3.77 23.03 7.01
N TYR A 387 3.09 21.90 6.79
CA TYR A 387 3.14 21.09 5.57
C TYR A 387 1.95 21.30 4.62
N ARG A 388 1.01 22.19 4.96
CA ARG A 388 -0.05 22.59 4.02
C ARG A 388 0.58 23.21 2.78
N ILE A 389 0.05 22.90 1.59
CA ILE A 389 0.41 23.58 0.36
C ILE A 389 -0.20 24.98 0.42
N GLU A 390 0.61 26.01 0.65
CA GLU A 390 0.14 27.40 0.59
C GLU A 390 -0.10 27.81 -0.86
N ARG A 391 0.80 27.42 -1.75
CA ARG A 391 0.73 27.75 -3.17
C ARG A 391 1.35 26.65 -4.02
N ALA A 392 0.70 26.31 -5.12
CA ALA A 392 1.23 25.44 -6.17
C ALA A 392 1.26 26.22 -7.49
N GLU A 393 2.37 26.16 -8.21
CA GLU A 393 2.55 26.91 -9.46
C GLU A 393 3.27 26.06 -10.49
N LEU A 394 2.85 26.19 -11.76
CA LEU A 394 3.67 25.74 -12.87
C LEU A 394 4.92 26.62 -12.97
N VAL A 395 6.07 26.01 -13.28
CA VAL A 395 7.34 26.71 -13.49
C VAL A 395 8.01 26.22 -14.76
N ARG A 396 8.92 27.03 -15.29
CA ARG A 396 9.85 26.64 -16.36
C ARG A 396 11.27 26.64 -15.81
N PHE A 397 12.15 25.84 -16.39
CA PHE A 397 13.54 25.81 -15.98
C PHE A 397 14.38 26.69 -16.91
N ALA A 398 15.19 27.57 -16.30
CA ALA A 398 16.20 28.35 -17.00
C ALA A 398 17.59 27.78 -16.69
N PRO A 399 18.48 27.66 -17.68
CA PRO A 399 19.84 27.19 -17.48
C PRO A 399 20.64 28.08 -16.52
#